data_AF-A0A7S0T919-F1
#
_entry.id   AF-A0A7S0T919-F1
#
_cell.length_a   1.000
_cell.length_b   1.000
_cell.length_c   1.000
_cell.angle_alpha   90.00
_cell.angle_beta   90.00
_cell.angle_gamma   90.00
#
_symmetry.space_group_name_H-M   'P 1'
#
loop_
_entity.id
_entity.type
_entity.pdbx_description
1 polymer ?
#
loop_
_entity_poly.entity_id
_entity_poly.type
_entity_poly.pdbx_seq_one_letter_code
_entity_poly.pdbx_strand_id
1 'polypeptide(L)'
;MHIAQGVFKAMNVNKCTFPGTNSTFIFCHFGLPTGFSFALMNDKMGGDLDKIKTVGKYLLEVCLWKAAGMDLSNVEFKWCSEAITNEADKYFILYWPKMLDIVNCSKIQCD
;
A
#
# COMPACT_ATOMS: atom_id res chain seq x y z
N MET A 1 -0.73 0.73 -14.11
CA MET A 1 -2.00 0.43 -13.42
C MET A 1 -2.96 -0.12 -14.47
N HIS A 2 -3.53 -1.30 -14.25
CA HIS A 2 -4.60 -1.81 -15.13
C HIS A 2 -5.94 -1.15 -14.79
N ILE A 3 -6.88 -1.13 -15.73
CA ILE A 3 -8.21 -0.50 -15.55
C ILE A 3 -8.92 -1.03 -14.29
N ALA A 4 -8.82 -2.33 -14.01
CA ALA A 4 -9.39 -2.92 -12.79
C ALA A 4 -8.76 -2.37 -11.50
N GLN A 5 -7.46 -2.06 -11.51
CA GLN A 5 -6.80 -1.48 -10.33
C GLN A 5 -7.25 -0.05 -10.05
N GLY A 6 -7.70 0.70 -11.08
CA GLY A 6 -8.23 2.05 -10.91
C GLY A 6 -9.75 2.06 -10.71
N VAL A 7 -10.51 1.72 -11.76
CA VAL A 7 -11.97 1.89 -11.81
C VAL A 7 -12.70 0.91 -10.88
N PHE A 8 -12.34 -0.37 -10.92
CA PHE A 8 -12.99 -1.37 -10.07
C PHE A 8 -12.66 -1.15 -8.59
N LYS A 9 -11.44 -0.73 -8.28
CA LYS A 9 -11.06 -0.35 -6.92
C LYS A 9 -11.83 0.89 -6.44
N ALA A 10 -11.96 1.94 -7.26
CA ALA A 10 -12.73 3.14 -6.91
C ALA A 10 -14.20 2.82 -6.60
N MET A 11 -14.85 1.99 -7.44
CA MET A 11 -16.25 1.57 -7.19
C MET A 11 -16.41 0.82 -5.86
N ASN A 12 -15.47 -0.08 -5.52
CA ASN A 12 -15.55 -0.83 -4.28
C ASN A 12 -15.24 0.04 -3.07
N VAL A 13 -14.28 0.96 -3.16
CA VAL A 13 -13.96 1.89 -2.07
C VAL A 13 -15.17 2.77 -1.77
N ASN A 14 -15.83 3.34 -2.79
CA ASN A 14 -17.04 4.15 -2.61
C ASN A 14 -18.19 3.39 -1.91
N LYS A 15 -18.30 2.07 -2.11
CA LYS A 15 -19.27 1.24 -1.39
C LYS A 15 -18.87 1.03 0.07
N CYS A 16 -17.58 0.86 0.36
CA CYS A 16 -17.08 0.70 1.72
C CYS A 16 -17.13 2.00 2.52
N THR A 17 -16.87 3.14 1.88
CA THR A 17 -16.82 4.47 2.50
C THR A 17 -18.15 5.21 2.45
N PHE A 18 -19.23 4.51 2.12
CA PHE A 18 -20.57 5.10 1.99
C PHE A 18 -20.98 5.84 3.28
N PRO A 19 -21.64 7.00 3.17
CA PRO A 19 -22.10 7.76 4.34
C PRO A 19 -22.94 6.88 5.27
N GLY A 20 -22.41 6.60 6.48
CA GLY A 20 -23.07 5.76 7.49
C GLY A 20 -22.27 4.54 7.96
N THR A 21 -21.16 4.17 7.30
CA THR A 21 -20.34 3.01 7.71
C THR A 21 -19.20 3.34 8.68
N ASN A 22 -18.92 4.63 8.96
CA ASN A 22 -17.76 5.11 9.73
C ASN A 22 -16.43 4.43 9.33
N SER A 23 -16.34 3.99 8.08
CA SER A 23 -15.23 3.16 7.59
C SER A 23 -14.24 4.03 6.83
N THR A 24 -13.03 4.16 7.37
CA THR A 24 -11.93 4.84 6.69
C THR A 24 -11.17 3.83 5.84
N PHE A 25 -11.13 4.06 4.52
CA PHE A 25 -10.30 3.24 3.64
C PHE A 25 -8.87 3.78 3.63
N ILE A 26 -7.91 2.96 4.04
CA ILE A 26 -6.50 3.34 4.07
C ILE A 26 -5.80 2.78 2.83
N PHE A 27 -5.39 3.67 1.93
CA PHE A 27 -4.47 3.34 0.86
C PHE A 27 -3.04 3.37 1.37
N CYS A 28 -2.53 2.19 1.64
CA CYS A 28 -1.16 1.94 2.06
C CYS A 28 -0.26 1.80 0.83
N HIS A 29 0.52 2.82 0.52
CA HIS A 29 1.48 2.79 -0.58
C HIS A 29 2.88 2.39 -0.07
N PHE A 30 3.47 1.39 -0.70
CA PHE A 30 4.78 0.85 -0.32
C PHE A 30 5.89 1.45 -1.20
N GLY A 31 6.14 2.75 -1.09
CA GLY A 31 7.24 3.43 -1.79
C GLY A 31 8.07 4.26 -0.82
N LEU A 32 9.35 3.91 -0.65
CA LEU A 32 10.30 4.67 0.16
C LEU A 32 11.21 5.56 -0.70
N PRO A 33 11.65 6.71 -0.16
CA PRO A 33 12.95 7.29 -0.48
C PRO A 33 14.13 6.40 -0.05
N THR A 34 14.00 5.71 1.09
CA THR A 34 15.02 4.89 1.75
C THR A 34 14.85 3.38 1.49
N GLY A 35 15.07 2.93 0.25
CA GLY A 35 15.54 1.55 -0.04
C GLY A 35 14.71 0.32 0.41
N PHE A 36 13.64 0.42 1.19
CA PHE A 36 12.81 -0.71 1.62
C PHE A 36 11.42 -0.57 1.00
N SER A 37 11.22 -1.19 -0.15
CA SER A 37 9.92 -1.22 -0.81
C SER A 37 9.63 -2.64 -1.25
N PHE A 38 8.39 -3.11 -1.06
CA PHE A 38 7.94 -4.36 -1.67
C PHE A 38 8.00 -4.32 -3.20
N ALA A 39 8.02 -3.13 -3.82
CA ALA A 39 8.29 -3.00 -5.25
C ALA A 39 9.77 -3.23 -5.56
N LEU A 40 10.68 -2.76 -4.70
CA LEU A 40 12.12 -3.06 -4.83
C LEU A 40 12.40 -4.55 -4.58
N MET A 41 11.80 -5.16 -3.56
CA MET A 41 11.97 -6.59 -3.25
C MET A 41 11.46 -7.52 -4.36
N ASN A 42 10.53 -7.04 -5.19
CA ASN A 42 10.00 -7.77 -6.34
C ASN A 42 10.67 -7.36 -7.67
N ASP A 43 11.83 -6.69 -7.63
CA ASP A 43 12.58 -6.20 -8.80
C ASP A 43 11.74 -5.39 -9.80
N LYS A 44 10.68 -4.71 -9.31
CA LYS A 44 9.86 -3.87 -10.19
C LYS A 44 10.69 -2.73 -10.73
N MET A 45 10.49 -2.40 -12.01
CA MET A 45 11.24 -1.36 -12.71
C MET A 45 12.76 -1.61 -12.75
N GLY A 46 13.19 -2.88 -12.65
CA GLY A 46 14.61 -3.26 -12.66
C GLY A 46 15.37 -2.84 -11.40
N GLY A 47 14.66 -2.71 -10.27
CA GLY A 47 15.24 -2.27 -9.00
C GLY A 47 15.54 -0.77 -8.93
N ASP A 48 15.15 0.00 -9.95
CA ASP A 48 15.38 1.44 -10.01
C ASP A 48 14.42 2.18 -9.06
N LEU A 49 14.98 2.59 -7.91
CA LEU A 49 14.26 3.28 -6.85
C LEU A 49 13.60 4.59 -7.31
N ASP A 50 14.21 5.32 -8.24
CA ASP A 50 13.68 6.62 -8.67
C ASP A 50 12.52 6.45 -9.64
N LYS A 51 12.57 5.42 -10.49
CA LYS A 51 11.41 5.00 -11.29
C LYS A 51 10.27 4.51 -10.40
N ILE A 52 10.55 3.69 -9.39
CA ILE A 52 9.54 3.21 -8.44
C ILE A 52 8.88 4.39 -7.71
N LYS A 53 9.68 5.37 -7.24
CA LYS A 53 9.16 6.59 -6.60
C LYS A 53 8.29 7.41 -7.55
N THR A 54 8.72 7.58 -8.80
CA THR A 54 7.98 8.37 -9.80
C THR A 54 6.63 7.74 -10.10
N VAL A 55 6.60 6.41 -10.31
CA VAL A 55 5.35 5.66 -10.48
C VAL A 55 4.49 5.75 -9.22
N GLY A 56 5.09 5.63 -8.04
CA GLY A 56 4.38 5.77 -6.76
C GLY A 56 3.71 7.12 -6.58
N LYS A 57 4.43 8.21 -6.90
CA LYS A 57 3.90 9.58 -6.90
C LYS A 57 2.75 9.74 -7.90
N TYR A 58 2.86 9.19 -9.11
CA TYR A 58 1.77 9.22 -10.08
C TYR A 58 0.51 8.44 -9.61
N LEU A 59 0.70 7.34 -8.89
CA LEU A 59 -0.41 6.55 -8.32
C LEU A 59 -1.03 7.22 -7.08
N LEU A 60 -0.27 8.04 -6.37
CA LEU A 60 -0.67 8.76 -5.15
C LEU A 60 -1.16 10.17 -5.42
N GLU A 61 -0.78 10.78 -6.55
CA GLU A 61 -1.39 12.02 -7.02
C GLU A 61 -2.87 11.74 -7.20
N VAL A 62 -3.58 12.13 -6.15
CA VAL A 62 -5.00 11.98 -5.83
C VAL A 62 -5.92 12.26 -7.03
N CYS A 63 -5.41 13.00 -8.03
CA CYS A 63 -6.01 13.23 -9.32
C CYS A 63 -6.54 11.98 -10.03
N LEU A 64 -5.86 10.82 -10.00
CA LEU A 64 -6.36 9.64 -10.74
C LEU A 64 -7.61 9.05 -10.09
N TRP A 65 -7.63 8.96 -8.76
CA TRP A 65 -8.77 8.43 -8.02
C TRP A 65 -9.94 9.41 -7.99
N LYS A 66 -9.65 10.71 -7.90
CA LYS A 66 -10.64 11.77 -8.13
C LYS A 66 -11.23 11.69 -9.54
N ALA A 67 -10.40 11.51 -10.56
CA ALA A 67 -10.83 11.37 -11.95
C ALA A 67 -11.65 10.08 -12.17
N ALA A 68 -11.35 9.02 -11.42
CA ALA A 68 -12.15 7.78 -11.40
C ALA A 68 -13.46 7.92 -10.60
N GLY A 69 -13.76 9.09 -10.03
CA GLY A 69 -15.00 9.35 -9.28
C GLY A 69 -15.00 8.78 -7.86
N MET A 70 -13.83 8.59 -7.24
CA MET A 70 -13.74 8.12 -5.86
C MET A 70 -14.01 9.26 -4.88
N ASP A 71 -14.90 9.04 -3.90
CA ASP A 71 -15.07 9.96 -2.79
C ASP A 71 -13.90 9.79 -1.81
N LEU A 72 -13.23 10.91 -1.52
CA LEU A 72 -12.04 10.94 -0.69
C LEU A 72 -12.30 11.46 0.72
N SER A 73 -13.54 11.80 1.04
CA SER A 73 -13.94 12.28 2.37
C SER A 73 -13.50 11.33 3.49
N ASN A 74 -13.62 10.01 3.25
CA ASN A 74 -13.30 8.93 4.17
C ASN A 74 -12.13 8.05 3.68
N VAL A 75 -11.23 8.60 2.86
CA VAL A 75 -10.07 7.88 2.33
C VAL A 75 -8.78 8.53 2.79
N GLU A 76 -7.94 7.75 3.46
CA GLU A 76 -6.61 8.18 3.88
C GLU A 76 -5.54 7.53 3.02
N PHE A 77 -4.68 8.35 2.43
CA PHE A 77 -3.47 7.86 1.75
C PHE A 77 -2.31 7.90 2.73
N LYS A 78 -1.73 6.74 3.02
CA LYS A 78 -0.58 6.60 3.91
C LYS A 78 0.57 5.91 3.19
N TRP A 79 1.78 6.42 3.40
CA TRP A 79 2.99 5.71 3.02
C TRP A 79 3.27 4.66 4.08
N CYS A 80 3.22 3.38 3.71
CA CYS A 80 3.50 2.28 4.63
C CYS A 80 4.86 2.40 5.27
N SER A 81 5.81 2.96 4.55
CA SER A 81 7.14 3.16 5.04
C SER A 81 7.26 4.22 6.11
N GLU A 82 6.57 5.34 5.97
CA GLU A 82 6.51 6.34 7.04
C GLU A 82 5.82 5.74 8.26
N ALA A 83 4.76 4.94 8.06
CA ALA A 83 4.10 4.23 9.15
C ALA A 83 5.05 3.23 9.85
N ILE A 84 5.88 2.50 9.11
CA ILE A 84 6.85 1.54 9.67
C ILE A 84 8.02 2.26 10.34
N THR A 85 8.58 3.30 9.72
CA THR A 85 9.74 4.02 10.26
C THR A 85 9.38 4.88 11.48
N ASN A 86 8.21 5.52 11.49
CA ASN A 86 7.78 6.36 12.63
C ASN A 86 7.41 5.53 13.87
N GLU A 87 7.02 4.27 13.70
CA GLU A 87 6.74 3.32 14.79
C GLU A 87 7.73 2.15 14.78
N ALA A 88 8.98 2.37 14.34
CA ALA A 88 9.97 1.30 14.10
C ALA A 88 10.14 0.36 15.29
N ASP A 89 10.14 0.89 16.52
CA ASP A 89 10.26 0.11 17.75
C ASP A 89 9.11 -0.89 17.93
N LYS A 90 7.88 -0.46 17.61
CA LYS A 90 6.68 -1.30 17.71
C LYS A 90 6.63 -2.33 16.58
N TYR A 91 7.05 -1.97 15.37
CA TYR A 91 7.14 -2.91 14.25
C TYR A 91 8.24 -3.96 14.47
N PHE A 92 9.37 -3.57 15.04
CA PHE A 92 10.45 -4.49 15.38
C PHE A 92 10.05 -5.50 16.47
N ILE A 93 9.28 -5.07 17.47
CA ILE A 93 8.90 -5.91 18.61
C ILE A 93 7.64 -6.76 18.35
N LEU A 94 6.66 -6.24 17.59
CA LEU A 94 5.36 -6.93 17.42
C LEU A 94 5.11 -7.45 16.00
N TYR A 95 5.55 -6.72 14.97
CA TYR A 95 5.21 -7.06 13.59
C TYR A 95 6.17 -8.09 13.00
N TRP A 96 7.49 -7.91 13.19
CA TRP A 96 8.47 -8.87 12.67
C TRP A 96 8.42 -10.25 13.30
N PRO A 97 8.31 -10.41 14.62
CA PRO A 97 8.15 -11.73 15.22
C PRO A 97 6.87 -12.41 14.72
N LYS A 98 5.76 -11.67 14.61
CA LYS A 98 4.50 -12.21 14.09
C LYS A 98 4.58 -12.62 12.62
N MET A 99 5.30 -11.84 11.79
CA MET A 99 5.54 -12.18 10.39
C MET A 99 6.39 -13.46 10.29
N LEU A 100 7.47 -13.56 11.08
CA LEU A 100 8.31 -14.75 11.15
C LEU A 100 7.54 -15.97 11.67
N ASP A 101 6.65 -15.80 12.64
CA ASP A 101 5.78 -16.86 13.15
C ASP A 101 4.82 -17.37 12.06
N ILE A 102 4.22 -16.46 11.28
CA ILE A 102 3.38 -16.84 10.13
C ILE A 102 4.21 -17.61 9.10
N VAL A 103 5.42 -17.14 8.78
CA VAL A 103 6.31 -17.85 7.85
C VAL A 103 6.66 -19.24 8.37
N ASN A 104 6.96 -19.37 9.66
CA ASN A 104 7.27 -20.68 10.28
C ASN A 104 6.05 -21.62 10.31
N CYS A 105 4.84 -21.07 10.41
CA CYS A 105 3.60 -21.85 10.38
C CYS A 105 3.13 -22.17 8.94
N SER A 106 3.65 -21.44 7.96
CA SER A 106 3.38 -21.65 6.54
C SER A 106 4.42 -22.63 6.00
N LYS A 107 4.07 -23.92 5.92
CA LYS A 107 4.96 -24.92 5.31
C LYS A 107 5.40 -24.45 3.93
N ILE A 108 6.70 -24.28 3.74
CA ILE A 108 7.27 -24.08 2.41
C ILE A 108 7.21 -25.47 1.73
N GLN A 109 6.31 -25.65 0.76
CA GLN A 109 6.49 -26.72 -0.22
C GLN A 109 7.69 -26.31 -1.08
N CYS A 110 8.87 -26.74 -0.66
CA CYS A 110 10.03 -26.78 -1.53
C CYS A 110 9.88 -28.03 -2.39
N ASP A 111 9.65 -27.84 -3.69
CA ASP A 111 9.97 -28.86 -4.71
C ASP A 111 11.48 -29.00 -4.88
#